data_AF-A0A636ME99-F1
#
_entry.id   AF-A0A636ME99-F1
#
_cell.length_a   1.000
_cell.length_b   1.000
_cell.length_c   1.000
_cell.angle_alpha   90.00
_cell.angle_beta   90.00
_cell.angle_gamma   90.00
#
_symmetry.space_group_name_H-M   'P 1'
#
loop_
_entity.id
_entity.type
_entity.pdbx_description
1 polymer ?
#
loop_
_entity_poly.entity_id
_entity_poly.type
_entity_poly.pdbx_seq_one_letter_code
_entity_poly.pdbx_strand_id
1 'polypeptide(L)'
;MKFTFFRHFRSAYSRAGYLLLTGLLTASQAMADLPAVEQPTSGGGGGTYNTVMGYIKMGALAIGLLVCVGAFFAVAHAVITAFHDIRRGKGEWTQFLVYLVVGIILILLVIYLATKASDIL
;
A
#
# COMPACT_ATOMS: atom_id res chain seq x y z
N MET A 1 50.49 -7.90 -12.84
CA MET A 1 50.33 -6.50 -12.36
C MET A 1 48.89 -6.29 -11.90
N LYS A 2 48.60 -6.50 -10.61
CA LYS A 2 47.25 -6.41 -10.00
C LYS A 2 47.38 -5.64 -8.66
N PHE A 3 47.62 -4.33 -8.68
CA PHE A 3 47.69 -3.56 -7.41
C PHE A 3 47.22 -2.09 -7.46
N THR A 4 46.59 -1.63 -8.55
CA THR A 4 46.12 -0.21 -8.62
C THR A 4 44.64 -0.04 -8.23
N PHE A 5 43.82 -1.08 -8.35
CA PHE A 5 42.35 -0.96 -8.20
C PHE A 5 41.88 -0.69 -6.76
N PHE A 6 42.59 -1.22 -5.76
CA PHE A 6 42.23 -1.07 -4.35
C PHE A 6 42.42 0.35 -3.78
N ARG A 7 43.22 1.21 -4.43
CA ARG A 7 43.51 2.56 -3.91
C ARG A 7 42.39 3.56 -4.18
N HIS A 8 41.61 3.36 -5.24
CA HIS A 8 40.52 4.25 -5.63
C HIS A 8 39.27 4.08 -4.77
N PHE A 9 39.02 2.88 -4.26
CA PHE A 9 37.84 2.58 -3.44
C PHE A 9 37.87 3.28 -2.06
N ARG A 10 39.06 3.40 -1.44
CA ARG A 10 39.25 4.07 -0.15
C ARG A 10 39.10 5.60 -0.21
N SER A 11 39.44 6.22 -1.35
CA SER A 11 39.34 7.68 -1.56
C SER A 11 37.90 8.14 -1.86
N ALA A 12 37.10 7.29 -2.53
CA ALA A 12 35.67 7.53 -2.72
C ALA A 12 34.91 7.53 -1.38
N TYR A 13 35.27 6.62 -0.48
CA TYR A 13 34.66 6.49 0.84
C TYR A 13 34.90 7.70 1.75
N SER A 14 36.12 8.26 1.76
CA SER A 14 36.42 9.43 2.58
C SER A 14 35.74 10.70 2.05
N ARG A 15 35.66 10.87 0.72
CA ARG A 15 34.97 11.99 0.08
C ARG A 15 33.45 11.94 0.29
N ALA A 16 32.86 10.74 0.23
CA ALA A 16 31.45 10.55 0.58
C ALA A 16 31.18 10.88 2.05
N GLY A 17 32.09 10.52 2.97
CA GLY A 17 31.98 10.86 4.38
C GLY A 17 31.96 12.36 4.66
N TYR A 18 32.84 13.14 4.01
CA TYR A 18 32.85 14.61 4.16
C TYR A 18 31.60 15.27 3.57
N LEU A 19 31.08 14.77 2.44
CA LEU A 19 29.84 15.28 1.85
C LEU A 19 28.60 14.96 2.70
N LEU A 20 28.57 13.79 3.34
CA LEU A 20 27.51 13.42 4.28
C LEU A 20 27.58 14.26 5.56
N LEU A 21 28.78 14.53 6.07
CA LEU A 21 28.98 15.35 7.26
C LEU A 21 28.61 16.82 7.01
N THR A 22 28.99 17.40 5.87
CA THR A 22 28.56 18.77 5.53
C THR A 22 27.05 18.85 5.29
N GLY A 23 26.45 17.84 4.65
CA GLY A 23 25.01 17.74 4.47
C GLY A 23 24.22 17.66 5.78
N LEU A 24 24.74 16.93 6.79
CA LEU A 24 24.10 16.88 8.10
C LEU A 24 24.17 18.21 8.86
N LEU A 25 25.29 18.93 8.75
CA LEU A 25 25.51 20.18 9.49
C LEU A 25 24.72 21.36 8.91
N THR A 26 24.49 21.39 7.59
CA THR A 26 23.69 22.44 6.92
C THR A 26 22.19 22.14 6.89
N ALA A 27 21.76 20.91 7.19
CA ALA A 27 20.34 20.53 7.26
C ALA A 27 19.54 21.33 8.29
N SER A 28 20.19 21.88 9.32
CA SER A 28 19.55 22.73 10.33
C SER A 28 18.99 24.05 9.76
N GLN A 29 19.53 24.55 8.65
CA GLN A 29 19.10 25.80 8.01
C GLN A 29 17.95 25.60 7.00
N ALA A 30 17.50 24.37 6.76
CA ALA A 30 16.40 24.03 5.84
C ALA A 30 15.00 24.07 6.49
N MET A 31 14.89 24.66 7.70
CA MET A 31 13.64 24.84 8.44
C MET A 31 13.12 26.28 8.36
N ALA A 32 13.29 26.93 7.21
CA ALA A 32 12.69 28.24 6.95
C ALA A 32 11.59 28.07 5.90
N ASP A 33 10.34 28.10 6.38
CA ASP A 33 9.11 28.26 5.58
C ASP A 33 8.86 27.20 4.48
N LEU A 34 9.12 25.93 4.77
CA LEU A 34 8.60 24.84 3.94
C LEU A 34 7.07 24.75 4.15
N PRO A 35 6.27 24.59 3.07
CA PRO A 35 4.82 24.41 3.17
C PRO A 35 4.49 23.32 4.19
N ALA A 36 3.46 23.56 5.00
CA ALA A 36 3.03 22.60 6.01
C ALA A 36 2.76 21.24 5.34
N VAL A 37 3.46 20.21 5.80
CA VAL A 37 3.24 18.83 5.35
C VAL A 37 1.79 18.46 5.69
N GLU A 38 1.08 17.95 4.68
CA GLU A 38 -0.32 17.54 4.84
C GLU A 38 -0.41 16.47 5.92
N GLN A 39 -1.14 16.79 6.99
CA GLN A 39 -1.19 15.94 8.16
C GLN A 39 -1.95 14.64 7.84
N PRO A 40 -1.47 13.47 8.31
CA PRO A 40 -2.16 12.22 8.07
C PRO A 40 -3.53 12.21 8.76
N THR A 41 -4.55 11.77 8.03
CA THR A 41 -5.96 11.75 8.47
C THR A 41 -6.17 11.01 9.79
N SER A 42 -5.34 10.00 10.09
CA SER A 42 -5.40 9.16 11.29
C SER A 42 -4.42 9.56 12.41
N GLY A 43 -3.82 10.75 12.36
CA GLY A 43 -3.05 11.30 13.48
C GLY A 43 -1.93 12.27 13.10
N GLY A 44 -2.25 13.55 12.94
CA GLY A 44 -1.27 14.65 12.92
C GLY A 44 -1.48 15.52 14.15
N GLY A 45 -0.46 15.65 15.00
CA GLY A 45 -0.55 16.54 16.17
C GLY A 45 0.39 16.19 17.34
N GLY A 46 0.88 14.95 17.41
CA GLY A 46 1.72 14.47 18.53
C GLY A 46 3.23 14.45 18.30
N GLY A 47 3.74 15.09 17.24
CA GLY A 47 5.16 15.07 16.85
C GLY A 47 5.49 14.14 15.68
N THR A 48 6.78 14.10 15.30
CA THR A 48 7.27 13.40 14.08
C THR A 48 6.95 11.90 14.07
N TYR A 49 7.06 11.23 15.22
CA TYR A 49 6.73 9.80 15.36
C TYR A 49 5.25 9.52 15.04
N ASN A 50 4.34 10.36 15.55
CA ASN A 50 2.91 10.19 15.31
C ASN A 50 2.55 10.42 13.84
N THR A 51 3.20 11.38 13.20
CA THR A 51 3.04 11.64 11.76
C THR A 51 3.51 10.44 10.92
N VAL A 52 4.67 9.86 11.22
CA VAL A 52 5.17 8.66 10.52
C VAL A 52 4.22 7.49 10.73
N MET A 53 3.74 7.27 11.95
CA MET A 53 2.76 6.22 12.25
C MET A 53 1.44 6.44 11.49
N GLY A 54 0.97 7.68 11.40
CA GLY A 54 -0.22 8.03 10.61
C GLY A 54 -0.09 7.65 9.14
N TYR A 55 1.05 7.93 8.50
CA TYR A 55 1.27 7.50 7.12
C TYR A 55 1.37 5.98 6.96
N ILE A 56 1.96 5.27 7.93
CA ILE A 56 2.01 3.80 7.91
C ILE A 56 0.60 3.22 7.98
N LYS A 57 -0.26 3.78 8.83
CA LYS A 57 -1.68 3.37 8.94
C LYS A 57 -2.41 3.57 7.62
N MET A 58 -2.29 4.74 7.00
CA MET A 58 -2.87 5.02 5.68
C MET A 58 -2.34 4.06 4.60
N GLY A 59 -1.05 3.76 4.62
CA GLY A 59 -0.44 2.78 3.71
C GLY A 59 -0.98 1.37 3.92
N ALA A 60 -1.16 0.93 5.16
CA ALA A 60 -1.75 -0.37 5.48
C ALA A 60 -3.21 -0.46 5.03
N LEU A 61 -4.01 0.60 5.20
CA LEU A 61 -5.39 0.65 4.65
C LEU A 61 -5.40 0.55 3.13
N ALA A 62 -4.50 1.27 2.45
CA ALA A 62 -4.40 1.21 1.00
C ALA A 62 -4.05 -0.20 0.49
N ILE A 63 -3.12 -0.89 1.17
CA ILE A 63 -2.77 -2.29 0.84
C ILE A 63 -3.97 -3.22 1.12
N GLY A 64 -4.66 -3.04 2.25
CA GLY A 64 -5.87 -3.80 2.57
C GLY A 64 -6.97 -3.64 1.51
N LEU A 65 -7.15 -2.42 0.98
CA LEU A 65 -8.10 -2.16 -0.10
C LEU A 65 -7.71 -2.86 -1.41
N LEU A 66 -6.42 -2.93 -1.75
CA LEU A 66 -5.94 -3.70 -2.90
C LEU A 66 -6.27 -5.20 -2.77
N VAL A 67 -6.17 -5.76 -1.57
CA VAL A 67 -6.58 -7.14 -1.31
C VAL A 67 -8.09 -7.31 -1.50
N CYS A 68 -8.90 -6.34 -1.05
CA CYS A 68 -10.35 -6.35 -1.26
C CYS A 68 -10.72 -6.36 -2.76
N VAL A 69 -10.00 -5.58 -3.59
CA VAL A 69 -10.16 -5.60 -5.04
C VAL A 69 -9.88 -7.00 -5.61
N GLY A 70 -8.84 -7.68 -5.12
CA GLY A 70 -8.56 -9.07 -5.50
C GLY A 70 -9.72 -10.03 -5.20
N ALA A 71 -10.36 -9.89 -4.04
CA ALA A 71 -11.54 -10.68 -3.69
C ALA A 71 -12.73 -10.41 -4.64
N PHE A 72 -12.93 -9.16 -5.06
CA PHE A 72 -13.97 -8.82 -6.02
C PHE A 72 -13.71 -9.41 -7.40
N PHE A 73 -12.46 -9.47 -7.85
CA PHE A 73 -12.11 -10.17 -9.09
C PHE A 73 -12.40 -11.67 -9.04
N ALA A 74 -12.17 -12.31 -7.90
CA ALA A 74 -12.52 -13.73 -7.74
C ALA A 74 -14.04 -13.97 -7.87
N VAL A 75 -14.85 -13.09 -7.26
CA VAL A 75 -16.33 -13.15 -7.38
C VAL A 75 -16.77 -12.90 -8.82
N ALA A 76 -16.23 -11.87 -9.48
CA ALA A 76 -16.54 -11.57 -10.87
C ALA A 76 -16.21 -12.74 -11.79
N HIS A 77 -15.05 -13.37 -11.59
CA HIS A 77 -14.65 -14.55 -12.34
C HIS A 77 -15.65 -15.71 -12.15
N ALA A 78 -16.05 -16.01 -10.91
CA ALA A 78 -17.02 -17.07 -10.63
C ALA A 78 -18.38 -16.84 -11.33
N VAL A 79 -18.89 -15.60 -11.31
CA VAL A 79 -20.16 -15.24 -11.97
C VAL A 79 -20.05 -15.33 -13.50
N ILE A 80 -18.93 -14.87 -14.07
CA ILE A 80 -18.68 -14.94 -15.53
C ILE A 80 -18.61 -16.40 -15.98
N THR A 81 -17.90 -17.27 -15.25
CA THR A 81 -17.83 -18.71 -15.56
C THR A 81 -19.21 -19.34 -15.53
N ALA A 82 -20.00 -19.09 -14.48
CA ALA A 82 -21.35 -19.61 -14.37
C ALA A 82 -22.26 -19.16 -15.53
N PHE A 83 -22.13 -17.91 -15.98
CA PHE A 83 -22.87 -17.39 -17.13
C PHE A 83 -22.46 -18.07 -18.44
N HIS A 84 -21.17 -18.32 -18.64
CA HIS A 84 -20.68 -19.05 -19.81
C HIS A 84 -21.20 -20.49 -19.85
N ASP A 85 -21.33 -21.16 -18.70
CA ASP A 85 -21.87 -22.52 -18.64
C ASP A 85 -23.35 -22.58 -19.03
N ILE A 86 -24.15 -21.59 -18.61
CA ILE A 86 -25.55 -21.44 -19.06
C ILE A 86 -25.62 -21.25 -20.57
N ARG A 87 -24.81 -20.33 -21.13
CA ARG A 87 -24.78 -20.08 -22.59
C ARG A 87 -24.39 -21.31 -23.40
N ARG A 88 -23.59 -22.21 -22.83
CA ARG A 88 -23.16 -23.46 -23.47
C ARG A 88 -24.18 -24.59 -23.32
N GLY A 89 -25.31 -24.35 -22.66
CA GLY A 89 -26.34 -25.35 -22.39
C GLY A 89 -25.93 -26.43 -21.39
N LYS A 90 -24.86 -26.18 -20.62
CA LYS A 90 -24.30 -27.11 -19.62
C LYS A 90 -24.58 -26.70 -18.17
N GLY A 91 -25.00 -25.45 -17.95
CA GLY A 91 -25.27 -24.89 -16.64
C GLY A 91 -26.74 -24.58 -16.41
N GLU A 92 -27.17 -24.60 -15.15
CA GLU A 92 -28.52 -24.21 -14.73
C GLU A 92 -28.60 -22.73 -14.34
N TRP A 93 -29.73 -22.09 -14.65
CA TRP A 93 -30.05 -20.73 -14.20
C TRP A 93 -30.03 -20.60 -12.67
N THR A 94 -30.46 -21.64 -11.96
CA THR A 94 -30.42 -21.70 -10.49
C THR A 94 -29.00 -21.60 -9.97
N GLN A 95 -28.05 -22.30 -10.60
CA GLN A 95 -26.66 -22.31 -10.15
C GLN A 95 -25.99 -20.94 -10.33
N PHE A 96 -26.27 -20.24 -11.43
CA PHE A 96 -25.82 -18.86 -11.61
C PHE A 96 -26.37 -17.91 -10.54
N LEU A 97 -27.66 -18.05 -10.20
CA LEU A 97 -28.28 -17.24 -9.15
C LEU A 97 -27.64 -17.49 -7.78
N VAL A 98 -27.27 -18.74 -7.47
CA VAL A 98 -26.52 -19.07 -6.25
C VAL A 98 -25.16 -18.36 -6.22
N TYR A 99 -24.38 -18.42 -7.31
CA TYR A 99 -23.11 -17.69 -7.37
C TYR A 99 -23.29 -16.18 -7.19
N LEU A 100 -24.38 -15.61 -7.71
CA LEU A 100 -24.70 -14.20 -7.57
C LEU A 100 -25.05 -13.84 -6.12
N VAL A 101 -25.88 -14.63 -5.44
CA VAL A 101 -26.24 -14.43 -4.03
C VAL A 101 -25.02 -14.56 -3.12
N VAL A 102 -24.23 -15.63 -3.28
CA VAL A 102 -23.00 -15.84 -2.52
C VAL A 102 -22.01 -14.70 -2.77
N GLY A 103 -21.90 -14.24 -4.03
CA GLY A 103 -21.06 -13.11 -4.40
C GLY A 103 -21.44 -11.82 -3.69
N ILE A 104 -22.74 -11.48 -3.64
CA ILE A 104 -23.24 -10.29 -2.93
C ILE A 104 -22.91 -10.37 -1.43
N ILE A 105 -23.16 -11.52 -0.81
CA ILE A 105 -22.89 -11.72 0.62
C ILE A 105 -21.38 -11.52 0.91
N LEU A 106 -20.52 -12.08 0.08
CA LEU A 106 -19.06 -11.93 0.21
C LEU A 106 -18.66 -10.46 0.07
N ILE A 107 -19.19 -9.75 -0.93
CA ILE A 107 -18.88 -8.32 -1.15
C ILE A 107 -19.28 -7.50 0.08
N LEU A 108 -20.48 -7.71 0.62
CA LEU A 108 -20.96 -7.01 1.81
C LEU A 108 -20.06 -7.29 3.02
N LEU A 109 -19.65 -8.55 3.21
CA LEU A 109 -18.75 -8.94 4.30
C LEU A 109 -17.38 -8.28 4.16
N VAL A 110 -16.80 -8.25 2.95
CA VAL A 110 -15.51 -7.59 2.69
C VAL A 110 -15.59 -6.09 2.96
N ILE A 111 -16.63 -5.41 2.47
CA ILE A 111 -16.83 -3.98 2.72
C ILE A 111 -16.99 -3.71 4.22
N TYR A 112 -17.78 -4.53 4.91
CA TYR A 112 -17.94 -4.43 6.36
C TYR A 112 -16.61 -4.55 7.11
N LEU A 113 -15.79 -5.55 6.77
CA LEU A 113 -14.48 -5.75 7.38
C LEU A 113 -13.52 -4.60 7.05
N ALA A 114 -13.55 -4.08 5.82
CA ALA A 114 -12.73 -2.93 5.43
C ALA A 114 -13.09 -1.67 6.22
N THR A 115 -14.39 -1.40 6.42
CA THR A 115 -14.84 -0.27 7.27
C THR A 115 -14.41 -0.46 8.71
N LYS A 116 -14.61 -1.66 9.29
CA LYS A 116 -14.17 -1.95 10.67
C LYS A 116 -12.66 -1.85 10.85
N ALA A 117 -11.89 -2.25 9.86
CA ALA A 117 -10.43 -2.09 9.88
C ALA A 117 -10.04 -0.60 9.85
N SER A 118 -10.72 0.22 9.03
CA SER A 118 -10.48 1.66 8.97
C SER A 118 -10.83 2.40 10.27
N ASP A 119 -11.80 1.91 11.04
CA ASP A 119 -12.17 2.52 12.32
C ASP A 119 -11.12 2.24 13.42
N ILE A 120 -10.48 1.07 13.39
CA ILE A 120 -9.52 0.62 14.41
C ILE A 120 -8.13 1.22 14.18
N LEU A 121 -7.77 1.42 12.91
CA LEU A 121 -6.43 1.81 12.50
C LEU A 121 -6.20 3.31 12.66
#